data_AF-A0A822YJ56-F1
#
_entry.id   AF-A0A822YJ56-F1
#
_cell.length_a   1.000
_cell.length_b   1.000
_cell.length_c   1.000
_cell.angle_alpha   90.00
_cell.angle_beta   90.00
_cell.angle_gamma   90.00
#
_symmetry.space_group_name_H-M   'P 1'
#
loop_
_entity.id
_entity.type
_entity.pdbx_description
1 polymer ?
#
loop_
_entity_poly.entity_id
_entity_poly.type
_entity_poly.pdbx_seq_one_letter_code
_entity_poly.pdbx_strand_id
1 'polypeptide(L)'
;MLLINHKTGFKEMLYQYKDWVAFRQGVECGFQGRANKLVDGCYSFWQGAVFALIQRLNSIIVEQLRALDVGGSLSWRSICTGAASNLSEGECGSDVKSYQTDERFHAKQKEFSDIGLNFIKIPAELGPLFHSVALQQYILLCSQVQDGGFRDKPGKHRDYYHTCYCLSGLAVCQYSWCKDADSPPLPKAVLGPHSNLLEPIHPLFNVVLHRYYEAHNFFMGS
;
A
#
# COMPACT_ATOMS: atom_id res chain seq x y z
N MET A 1 21.26 -24.20 -16.29
CA MET A 1 21.38 -22.73 -16.20
C MET A 1 20.01 -22.15 -16.47
N LEU A 2 19.22 -21.91 -15.42
CA LEU A 2 17.85 -21.41 -15.56
C LEU A 2 17.92 -19.92 -15.93
N LEU A 3 17.50 -19.61 -17.15
CA LEU A 3 17.18 -18.26 -17.58
C LEU A 3 15.96 -17.80 -16.78
N ILE A 4 16.19 -17.19 -15.62
CA ILE A 4 15.18 -16.36 -14.98
C ILE A 4 14.95 -15.19 -15.93
N ASN A 5 13.81 -15.21 -16.61
CA ASN A 5 13.33 -14.03 -17.34
C ASN A 5 13.21 -12.90 -16.31
N HIS A 6 14.11 -11.91 -16.35
CA HIS A 6 14.30 -10.91 -15.28
C HIS A 6 12.99 -10.17 -14.87
N LYS A 7 12.01 -10.10 -15.77
CA LYS A 7 10.70 -9.46 -15.53
C LYS A 7 9.71 -10.36 -14.77
N THR A 8 9.72 -11.67 -15.02
CA THR A 8 8.87 -12.64 -14.31
C THR A 8 9.31 -12.79 -12.85
N GLY A 9 10.62 -12.75 -12.61
CA GLY A 9 11.20 -12.86 -11.27
C GLY A 9 10.84 -11.69 -10.33
N PHE A 10 10.72 -10.46 -10.83
CA PHE A 10 10.37 -9.31 -9.98
C PHE A 10 8.93 -9.38 -9.47
N LYS A 11 7.99 -9.78 -10.34
CA LYS A 11 6.58 -9.95 -9.96
C LYS A 11 6.42 -11.06 -8.91
N GLU A 12 7.10 -12.20 -9.12
CA GLU A 12 7.10 -13.30 -8.16
C GLU A 12 7.72 -12.89 -6.81
N MET A 13 8.83 -12.14 -6.82
CA MET A 13 9.45 -11.60 -5.61
C MET A 13 8.48 -10.70 -4.84
N LEU A 14 7.78 -9.78 -5.52
CA LEU A 14 6.83 -8.87 -4.88
C LEU A 14 5.66 -9.62 -4.24
N TYR A 15 5.13 -10.66 -4.90
CA TYR A 15 4.08 -11.50 -4.32
C TYR A 15 4.58 -12.26 -3.09
N GLN A 16 5.74 -12.91 -3.17
CA GLN A 16 6.33 -13.63 -2.03
C GLN A 16 6.59 -12.70 -0.85
N TYR A 17 7.08 -11.49 -1.12
CA TYR A 17 7.31 -10.49 -0.09
C TYR A 17 6.00 -9.99 0.52
N LYS A 18 5.00 -9.66 -0.29
CA LYS A 18 3.66 -9.27 0.18
C LYS A 18 3.08 -10.34 1.11
N ASP A 19 3.12 -11.60 0.71
CA ASP A 19 2.60 -12.70 1.52
C ASP A 19 3.41 -12.85 2.82
N TRP A 20 4.74 -12.76 2.75
CA TRP A 20 5.59 -12.81 3.94
C TRP A 20 5.25 -11.72 4.96
N VAL A 21 5.04 -10.48 4.50
CA VAL A 21 4.65 -9.35 5.37
C VAL A 21 3.23 -9.56 5.92
N ALA A 22 2.29 -10.12 5.14
CA ALA A 22 0.94 -10.42 5.60
C ALA A 22 0.94 -11.40 6.79
N PHE A 23 1.80 -12.42 6.74
CA PHE A 23 2.01 -13.36 7.85
C PHE A 23 2.76 -12.75 9.06
N ARG A 24 3.02 -11.44 9.07
CA ARG A 24 3.50 -10.73 10.26
C ARG A 24 2.37 -10.17 11.11
N GLN A 25 1.15 -10.06 10.59
CA GLN A 25 0.02 -9.67 11.42
C GLN A 25 -0.43 -10.88 12.26
N GLY A 26 -0.24 -10.79 13.57
CA GLY A 26 -0.54 -11.86 14.52
C GLY A 26 -2.02 -11.93 14.89
N VAL A 27 -2.35 -12.92 15.71
CA VAL A 27 -3.71 -13.09 16.28
C VAL A 27 -4.08 -11.95 17.24
N GLU A 28 -3.07 -11.31 17.81
CA GLU A 28 -3.17 -10.09 18.62
C GLU A 28 -3.50 -8.85 17.78
N CYS A 29 -3.64 -9.01 16.45
CA CYS A 29 -3.90 -7.97 15.47
C CYS A 29 -2.74 -6.99 15.19
N GLY A 30 -1.75 -6.94 16.09
CA GLY A 30 -0.47 -6.25 15.92
C GLY A 30 0.49 -6.99 14.98
N PHE A 31 1.61 -6.35 14.65
CA PHE A 31 2.66 -6.94 13.82
C PHE A 31 3.84 -7.43 14.64
N GLN A 32 4.44 -8.54 14.21
CA GLN A 32 5.76 -9.00 14.65
C GLN A 32 6.81 -8.69 13.59
N GLY A 33 8.05 -8.37 14.00
CA GLY A 33 9.10 -8.00 13.05
C GLY A 33 9.63 -9.16 12.23
N ARG A 34 9.56 -10.37 12.79
CA ARG A 34 10.10 -11.61 12.21
C ARG A 34 9.23 -12.79 12.64
N ALA A 35 9.29 -13.88 11.86
CA ALA A 35 8.57 -15.11 12.18
C ALA A 35 8.95 -15.64 13.59
N ASN A 36 7.96 -16.21 14.29
CA ASN A 36 8.12 -16.80 15.62
C ASN A 36 8.67 -15.83 16.68
N LYS A 37 8.35 -14.53 16.56
CA LYS A 37 8.61 -13.50 17.55
C LYS A 37 7.30 -12.84 17.94
N LEU A 38 7.31 -12.21 19.11
CA LEU A 38 6.14 -11.52 19.65
C LEU A 38 5.81 -10.28 18.81
N VAL A 39 4.54 -9.88 18.87
CA VAL A 39 4.06 -8.59 18.36
C VAL A 39 4.75 -7.42 19.05
N ASP A 40 4.85 -6.28 18.38
CA ASP A 40 5.41 -5.03 18.91
C ASP A 40 4.75 -3.83 18.23
N GLY A 41 4.36 -2.83 19.03
CA GLY A 41 3.72 -1.59 18.60
C GLY A 41 4.49 -0.86 17.50
N CYS A 42 5.83 -0.87 17.50
CA CYS A 42 6.59 -0.17 16.48
C CYS A 42 6.45 -0.81 15.08
N TYR A 43 6.18 -2.12 15.01
CA TYR A 43 5.96 -2.78 13.72
C TYR A 43 4.64 -2.39 13.06
N SER A 44 3.76 -1.68 13.77
CA SER A 44 2.58 -1.06 13.17
C SER A 44 2.95 -0.15 11.99
N PHE A 45 4.04 0.61 12.10
CA PHE A 45 4.57 1.37 10.96
C PHE A 45 5.49 0.53 10.09
N TRP A 46 6.50 -0.13 10.68
CA TRP A 46 7.53 -0.81 9.88
C TRP A 46 6.99 -1.91 8.96
N GLN A 47 5.93 -2.61 9.35
CA GLN A 47 5.24 -3.58 8.48
C GLN A 47 4.03 -2.94 7.79
N GLY A 48 3.28 -2.07 8.46
CA GLY A 48 2.10 -1.42 7.88
C GLY A 48 2.43 -0.54 6.66
N ALA A 49 3.49 0.28 6.74
CA ALA A 49 3.91 1.15 5.66
C ALA A 49 4.32 0.36 4.41
N VAL A 50 4.87 -0.84 4.57
CA VAL A 50 5.20 -1.73 3.45
C VAL A 50 3.96 -2.03 2.60
N PHE A 51 2.80 -2.25 3.21
CA PHE A 51 1.56 -2.45 2.45
C PHE A 51 1.15 -1.20 1.68
N ALA A 52 1.24 -0.02 2.29
CA ALA A 52 0.97 1.24 1.59
C ALA A 52 1.91 1.43 0.37
N LEU A 53 3.18 1.01 0.50
CA LEU A 53 4.14 0.97 -0.61
C LEU A 53 3.72 -0.04 -1.69
N ILE A 54 3.43 -1.28 -1.32
CA ILE A 54 3.04 -2.35 -2.25
C ILE A 54 1.74 -2.02 -3.00
N GLN A 55 0.73 -1.46 -2.32
CA GLN A 55 -0.55 -1.08 -2.94
C GLN A 55 -0.34 -0.11 -4.12
N ARG A 56 0.56 0.87 -3.98
CA ARG A 56 0.85 1.87 -5.02
C ARG A 56 1.83 1.36 -6.07
N LEU A 57 2.82 0.55 -5.68
CA LEU A 57 3.75 -0.09 -6.63
C LEU A 57 3.03 -1.09 -7.55
N ASN A 58 2.04 -1.83 -7.04
CA ASN A 58 1.26 -2.75 -7.86
C ASN A 58 0.56 -2.03 -9.02
N SER A 59 0.03 -0.82 -8.81
CA SER A 59 -0.56 -0.01 -9.88
C SER A 59 0.45 0.25 -11.00
N ILE A 60 1.69 0.64 -10.65
CA ILE A 60 2.78 0.88 -11.61
C ILE A 60 3.14 -0.39 -12.39
N ILE A 61 3.33 -1.51 -11.68
CA ILE A 61 3.73 -2.77 -12.31
C ILE A 61 2.63 -3.28 -13.24
N VAL A 62 1.36 -3.19 -12.82
CA VAL A 62 0.21 -3.58 -13.66
C VAL A 62 0.14 -2.71 -14.91
N GLU A 63 0.32 -1.39 -14.80
CA GLU A 63 0.36 -0.49 -15.97
C GLU A 63 1.52 -0.82 -16.91
N GLN A 64 2.72 -1.04 -16.39
CA GLN A 64 3.90 -1.41 -17.20
C GLN A 64 3.72 -2.76 -17.90
N LEU A 65 3.12 -3.75 -17.23
CA LEU A 65 2.81 -5.04 -17.84
C LEU A 65 1.73 -4.92 -18.92
N ARG A 66 0.66 -4.13 -18.67
CA ARG A 66 -0.38 -3.85 -19.68
C ARG A 66 0.20 -3.19 -20.93
N ALA A 67 1.12 -2.23 -20.77
CA ALA A 67 1.78 -1.57 -21.91
C ALA A 67 2.62 -2.52 -22.77
N LEU A 68 3.15 -3.61 -22.18
CA LEU A 68 3.89 -4.65 -22.89
C LEU A 68 2.97 -5.67 -23.57
N ASP A 69 1.75 -5.87 -23.04
CA ASP A 69 0.75 -6.84 -23.52
C ASP A 69 -0.01 -6.36 -24.76
N VAL A 70 -0.01 -5.05 -25.06
CA VAL A 70 -0.53 -4.51 -26.33
C VAL A 70 0.25 -5.06 -27.55
N GLY A 71 1.40 -5.71 -27.34
CA GLY A 71 2.14 -6.46 -28.36
C GLY A 71 1.86 -7.96 -28.45
N GLY A 72 0.98 -8.54 -27.64
CA GLY A 72 0.76 -9.99 -27.63
C GLY A 72 -0.57 -10.43 -27.02
N SER A 73 -1.35 -11.17 -27.80
CA SER A 73 -2.68 -11.69 -27.45
C SER A 73 -2.68 -12.64 -26.23
N LEU A 74 -2.77 -12.15 -25.00
CA LEU A 74 -3.16 -12.96 -23.83
C LEU A 74 -4.10 -12.18 -22.88
N SER A 75 -5.37 -12.58 -22.83
CA SER A 75 -6.40 -11.96 -21.98
C SER A 75 -6.12 -12.17 -20.48
N TRP A 76 -5.62 -11.14 -19.80
CA TRP A 76 -5.35 -11.12 -18.35
C TRP A 76 -6.59 -11.34 -17.46
N ARG A 77 -7.80 -11.21 -18.03
CA ARG A 77 -9.06 -11.31 -17.29
C ARG A 77 -9.32 -12.72 -16.72
N SER A 78 -8.60 -13.74 -17.23
CA SER A 78 -8.70 -15.11 -16.75
C SER A 78 -7.87 -15.44 -15.49
N ILE A 79 -6.90 -14.60 -15.09
CA ILE A 79 -5.97 -14.94 -13.99
C ILE A 79 -6.44 -14.37 -12.64
N CYS A 80 -7.32 -13.37 -12.64
CA CYS A 80 -7.75 -12.67 -11.42
C CYS A 80 -9.07 -13.18 -10.81
N THR A 81 -9.80 -14.09 -11.46
CA THR A 81 -11.10 -14.61 -10.97
C THR A 81 -11.09 -16.12 -10.84
N GLY A 82 -10.29 -16.64 -9.91
CA GLY A 82 -10.42 -18.01 -9.42
C GLY A 82 -11.51 -18.11 -8.34
N ALA A 83 -12.77 -17.78 -8.67
CA ALA A 83 -13.98 -18.13 -7.91
C ALA A 83 -15.24 -17.54 -8.56
N ALA A 84 -15.83 -18.25 -9.52
CA ALA A 84 -17.28 -18.37 -9.75
C ALA A 84 -17.54 -19.12 -11.07
N SER A 85 -17.87 -20.39 -10.95
CA SER A 85 -18.42 -21.22 -12.02
C SER A 85 -19.83 -20.76 -12.41
N ASN A 86 -20.09 -20.53 -13.70
CA ASN A 86 -21.08 -21.27 -14.51
C ASN A 86 -21.31 -20.65 -15.91
N LEU A 87 -21.63 -21.54 -16.84
CA LEU A 87 -21.69 -21.41 -18.31
C LEU A 87 -22.86 -20.56 -18.85
N SER A 88 -22.65 -19.90 -20.00
CA SER A 88 -23.46 -20.10 -21.23
C SER A 88 -22.81 -19.41 -22.44
N GLU A 89 -22.73 -20.16 -23.55
CA GLU A 89 -22.20 -19.79 -24.86
C GLU A 89 -23.10 -18.79 -25.63
N GLY A 90 -22.50 -18.01 -26.54
CA GLY A 90 -23.19 -17.20 -27.54
C GLY A 90 -22.21 -16.52 -28.50
N GLU A 91 -22.28 -16.88 -29.78
CA GLU A 91 -21.39 -16.48 -30.88
C GLU A 91 -21.61 -15.07 -31.49
N CYS A 92 -20.55 -14.62 -32.16
CA CYS A 92 -20.49 -13.82 -33.40
C CYS A 92 -20.69 -12.28 -33.36
N GLY A 93 -19.74 -11.56 -34.00
CA GLY A 93 -19.90 -10.17 -34.39
C GLY A 93 -18.58 -9.45 -34.64
N SER A 94 -18.05 -9.54 -35.86
CA SER A 94 -16.91 -8.78 -36.37
C SER A 94 -17.22 -7.27 -36.45
N ASP A 95 -16.38 -6.44 -35.83
CA ASP A 95 -16.25 -5.02 -36.17
C ASP A 95 -14.81 -4.54 -35.88
N VAL A 96 -13.98 -4.55 -36.92
CA VAL A 96 -12.64 -3.93 -36.89
C VAL A 96 -12.84 -2.41 -37.04
N LYS A 97 -12.89 -1.69 -35.92
CA LYS A 97 -12.70 -0.23 -35.94
C LYS A 97 -11.22 0.08 -35.83
N SER A 98 -10.67 0.72 -36.87
CA SER A 98 -9.34 1.28 -36.86
C SER A 98 -9.25 2.38 -35.80
N TYR A 99 -8.60 2.07 -34.69
CA TYR A 99 -8.23 3.09 -33.72
C TYR A 99 -6.95 3.76 -34.20
N GLN A 100 -7.08 5.05 -34.50
CA GLN A 100 -5.97 5.96 -34.73
C GLN A 100 -4.95 5.80 -33.61
N THR A 101 -3.69 5.61 -34.00
CA THR A 101 -2.54 5.52 -33.10
C THR A 101 -2.44 6.81 -32.31
N ASP A 102 -2.86 6.75 -31.04
CA ASP A 102 -2.73 7.85 -30.09
C ASP A 102 -1.25 8.06 -29.80
N GLU A 103 -0.71 9.20 -30.22
CA GLU A 103 0.70 9.62 -30.03
C GLU A 103 1.11 9.79 -28.55
N ARG A 104 0.25 9.41 -27.60
CA ARG A 104 0.52 9.38 -26.15
C ARG A 104 1.48 8.27 -25.69
N PHE A 105 1.96 7.41 -26.59
CA PHE A 105 2.93 6.35 -26.29
C PHE A 105 4.40 6.75 -26.55
N HIS A 106 4.77 8.00 -26.30
CA HIS A 106 6.14 8.25 -25.88
C HIS A 106 6.24 7.88 -24.40
N ALA A 107 6.69 6.65 -24.15
CA ALA A 107 7.19 6.23 -22.85
C ALA A 107 8.34 7.18 -22.45
N LYS A 108 7.99 8.33 -21.87
CA LYS A 108 8.92 9.12 -21.07
C LYS A 108 9.46 8.16 -20.03
N GLN A 109 10.76 7.88 -20.09
CA GLN A 109 11.50 7.51 -18.90
C GLN A 109 11.06 8.49 -17.82
N LYS A 110 10.17 8.04 -16.92
CA LYS A 110 9.69 8.87 -15.82
C LYS A 110 10.94 9.07 -14.97
N GLU A 111 11.50 10.26 -15.08
CA GLU A 111 12.74 10.62 -14.42
C GLU A 111 12.56 10.30 -12.93
N PHE A 112 13.44 9.44 -12.40
CA PHE A 112 13.43 9.06 -10.97
C PHE A 112 13.76 10.26 -10.05
N SER A 113 13.91 11.46 -10.60
CA SER A 113 14.22 12.72 -9.92
C SER A 113 13.22 13.06 -8.81
N ASP A 114 11.97 12.59 -8.92
CA ASP A 114 10.92 12.84 -7.92
C ASP A 114 10.16 11.56 -7.54
N ILE A 115 10.89 10.58 -7.00
CA ILE A 115 10.30 9.30 -6.58
C ILE A 115 9.21 9.49 -5.51
N GLY A 116 9.37 10.46 -4.61
CA GLY A 116 8.45 10.68 -3.50
C GLY A 116 7.08 11.22 -3.95
N LEU A 117 7.05 12.33 -4.71
CA LEU A 117 5.79 12.93 -5.15
C LEU A 117 5.07 12.05 -6.17
N ASN A 118 5.83 11.46 -7.10
CA ASN A 118 5.25 10.55 -8.08
C ASN A 118 4.60 9.34 -7.38
N PHE A 119 5.25 8.81 -6.35
CA PHE A 119 4.74 7.66 -5.60
C PHE A 119 3.38 7.96 -4.93
N ILE A 120 3.23 9.11 -4.28
CA ILE A 120 1.97 9.49 -3.60
C ILE A 120 0.85 9.93 -4.55
N LYS A 121 1.19 10.44 -5.74
CA LYS A 121 0.19 10.82 -6.76
C LYS A 121 -0.44 9.64 -7.49
N ILE A 122 0.18 8.46 -7.46
CA ILE A 122 -0.35 7.26 -8.14
C ILE A 122 -1.49 6.68 -7.31
N PRO A 123 -2.69 6.51 -7.89
CA PRO A 123 -3.81 5.93 -7.16
C PRO A 123 -3.55 4.50 -6.69
N ALA A 124 -3.97 4.20 -5.47
CA ALA A 124 -4.08 2.82 -4.98
C ALA A 124 -5.31 2.16 -5.60
N GLU A 125 -5.09 1.19 -6.49
CA GLU A 125 -6.16 0.40 -7.14
C GLU A 125 -6.66 -0.74 -6.25
N LEU A 126 -5.89 -1.11 -5.24
CA LEU A 126 -6.18 -2.21 -4.32
C LEU A 126 -6.62 -1.66 -2.95
N GLY A 127 -7.65 -2.28 -2.37
CA GLY A 127 -7.95 -2.11 -0.94
C GLY A 127 -6.79 -2.57 -0.05
N PRO A 128 -6.89 -2.38 1.28
CA PRO A 128 -5.82 -2.71 2.20
C PRO A 128 -5.41 -4.17 2.09
N LEU A 129 -4.10 -4.37 2.10
CA LEU A 129 -3.48 -5.70 2.05
C LEU A 129 -3.28 -6.32 3.45
N PHE A 130 -3.80 -5.67 4.48
CA PHE A 130 -3.74 -6.08 5.88
C PHE A 130 -5.02 -5.66 6.61
N HIS A 131 -5.26 -6.24 7.79
CA HIS A 131 -6.45 -5.92 8.59
C HIS A 131 -6.24 -4.59 9.32
N SER A 132 -6.50 -3.48 8.63
CA SER A 132 -6.21 -2.13 9.15
C SER A 132 -7.00 -1.79 10.42
N VAL A 133 -8.29 -2.11 10.49
CA VAL A 133 -9.11 -1.89 11.69
C VAL A 133 -8.59 -2.71 12.88
N ALA A 134 -8.17 -3.96 12.63
CA ALA A 134 -7.61 -4.82 13.68
C ALA A 134 -6.29 -4.26 14.22
N LEU A 135 -5.43 -3.70 13.35
CA LEU A 135 -4.20 -3.05 13.80
C LEU A 135 -4.50 -1.78 14.63
N GLN A 136 -5.52 -1.00 14.26
CA GLN A 136 -5.96 0.13 15.08
C GLN A 136 -6.42 -0.33 16.48
N GLN A 137 -7.10 -1.47 16.60
CA GLN A 137 -7.45 -2.05 17.89
C GLN A 137 -6.20 -2.35 18.72
N TYR A 138 -5.19 -3.00 18.14
CA TYR A 138 -3.94 -3.28 18.84
C TYR A 138 -3.22 -2.00 19.31
N ILE A 139 -3.14 -0.98 18.46
CA ILE A 139 -2.49 0.29 18.79
C ILE A 139 -3.22 1.00 19.94
N LEU A 140 -4.53 1.19 19.81
CA LEU A 140 -5.33 1.96 20.75
C LEU A 140 -5.57 1.23 22.08
N LEU A 141 -5.77 -0.10 22.05
CA LEU A 141 -6.11 -0.88 23.25
C LEU A 141 -4.89 -1.45 23.96
N CYS A 142 -3.83 -1.81 23.24
CA CYS A 142 -2.67 -2.52 23.82
C CYS A 142 -1.44 -1.61 23.97
N SER A 143 -1.22 -0.74 22.99
CA SER A 143 0.01 0.07 22.87
C SER A 143 -0.13 1.47 23.46
N GLN A 144 -1.33 2.01 23.61
CA GLN A 144 -1.55 3.30 24.27
C GLN A 144 -1.41 3.17 25.80
N VAL A 145 -0.82 4.19 26.43
CA VAL A 145 -0.76 4.33 27.89
C VAL A 145 -1.68 5.44 28.36
N GLN A 146 -2.43 5.20 29.43
CA GLN A 146 -3.47 6.11 29.93
C GLN A 146 -2.94 7.51 30.26
N ASP A 147 -1.74 7.60 30.86
CA ASP A 147 -1.09 8.87 31.20
C ASP A 147 -0.36 9.51 29.99
N GLY A 148 -0.63 9.06 28.77
CA GLY A 148 -0.04 9.54 27.53
C GLY A 148 1.14 8.70 27.02
N GLY A 149 1.40 8.83 25.71
CA GLY A 149 2.43 8.08 24.99
C GLY A 149 2.02 6.66 24.61
N PHE A 150 2.86 6.01 23.80
CA PHE A 150 2.71 4.62 23.41
C PHE A 150 3.94 3.80 23.78
N ARG A 151 3.77 2.48 23.78
CA ARG A 151 4.75 1.46 24.15
C ARG A 151 4.77 0.33 23.12
N ASP A 152 5.74 -0.55 23.27
CA ASP A 152 5.84 -1.83 22.55
C ASP A 152 4.56 -2.69 22.72
N LYS A 153 4.26 -3.10 23.95
CA LYS A 153 3.16 -4.01 24.28
C LYS A 153 2.77 -3.89 25.76
N PRO A 154 1.63 -4.44 26.21
CA PRO A 154 1.26 -4.46 27.62
C PRO A 154 2.40 -4.96 28.52
N GLY A 155 2.62 -4.27 29.65
CA GLY A 155 3.71 -4.55 30.58
C GLY A 155 5.06 -3.91 30.23
N LYS A 156 5.18 -3.20 29.11
CA LYS A 156 6.36 -2.37 28.78
C LYS A 156 6.13 -0.90 29.11
N HIS A 157 7.23 -0.18 29.35
CA HIS A 157 7.19 1.27 29.54
C HIS A 157 6.92 1.99 28.22
N ARG A 158 6.34 3.19 28.30
CA ARG A 158 6.22 4.10 27.16
C ARG A 158 7.58 4.72 26.83
N ASP A 159 7.76 5.08 25.57
CA ASP A 159 8.90 5.87 25.10
C ASP A 159 8.54 6.65 23.83
N TYR A 160 9.42 7.57 23.43
CA TYR A 160 9.20 8.40 22.24
C TYR A 160 9.26 7.62 20.93
N TYR A 161 10.04 6.54 20.89
CA TYR A 161 10.20 5.70 19.70
C TYR A 161 8.88 4.99 19.37
N HIS A 162 8.28 4.29 20.33
CA HIS A 162 7.00 3.63 20.17
C HIS A 162 5.86 4.63 20.02
N THR A 163 5.91 5.77 20.72
CA THR A 163 4.95 6.87 20.49
C THR A 163 4.94 7.29 19.02
N CYS A 164 6.10 7.53 18.42
CA CYS A 164 6.22 7.88 17.02
C CYS A 164 5.67 6.77 16.11
N TYR A 165 6.22 5.55 16.20
CA TYR A 165 5.88 4.50 15.23
C TYR A 165 4.49 3.88 15.43
N CYS A 166 3.90 3.93 16.63
CA CYS A 166 2.49 3.57 16.82
C CYS A 166 1.57 4.59 16.15
N LEU A 167 1.84 5.90 16.31
CA LEU A 167 1.04 6.95 15.69
C LEU A 167 1.19 6.94 14.16
N SER A 168 2.42 6.77 13.65
CA SER A 168 2.67 6.59 12.22
C SER A 168 1.94 5.38 11.66
N GLY A 169 1.95 4.25 12.37
CA GLY A 169 1.21 3.05 11.98
C GLY A 169 -0.31 3.26 12.02
N LEU A 170 -0.82 3.98 13.00
CA LEU A 170 -2.24 4.34 13.12
C LEU A 170 -2.68 5.20 11.93
N ALA A 171 -1.89 6.21 11.55
CA ALA A 171 -2.13 7.00 10.35
C ALA A 171 -2.14 6.11 9.09
N VAL A 172 -1.16 5.22 8.91
CA VAL A 172 -1.16 4.28 7.77
C VAL A 172 -2.45 3.43 7.72
N CYS A 173 -2.95 2.97 8.86
CA CYS A 173 -4.20 2.20 8.91
C CYS A 173 -5.40 3.02 8.44
N GLN A 174 -5.54 4.24 8.94
CA GLN A 174 -6.69 5.11 8.65
C GLN A 174 -6.78 5.46 7.17
N TYR A 175 -5.64 5.67 6.51
CA TYR A 175 -5.55 6.06 5.10
C TYR A 175 -5.36 4.88 4.13
N SER A 176 -5.34 3.64 4.63
CA SER A 176 -5.08 2.42 3.82
C SER A 176 -6.10 2.15 2.69
N TRP A 177 -7.28 2.76 2.78
CA TRP A 177 -8.36 2.68 1.79
C TRP A 177 -8.42 3.90 0.85
N CYS A 178 -7.62 4.94 1.07
CA CYS A 178 -7.64 6.14 0.24
C CYS A 178 -7.06 5.84 -1.14
N LYS A 179 -7.76 6.25 -2.19
CA LYS A 179 -7.31 6.07 -3.58
C LYS A 179 -6.14 6.99 -3.87
N ASP A 180 -6.27 8.27 -3.58
CA ASP A 180 -5.23 9.29 -3.70
C ASP A 180 -4.77 9.76 -2.31
N ALA A 181 -3.61 10.44 -2.26
CA ALA A 181 -2.99 10.86 -1.01
C ALA A 181 -3.70 12.04 -0.32
N ASP A 182 -4.47 12.83 -1.07
CA ASP A 182 -5.11 14.05 -0.58
C ASP A 182 -6.56 13.80 -0.12
N SER A 183 -7.14 12.65 -0.47
CA SER A 183 -8.48 12.25 -0.04
C SER A 183 -8.54 11.92 1.45
N PRO A 184 -9.55 12.45 2.18
CA PRO A 184 -9.78 12.05 3.55
C PRO A 184 -10.22 10.58 3.63
N PRO A 185 -9.93 9.89 4.75
CA PRO A 185 -10.35 8.52 4.92
C PRO A 185 -11.87 8.45 5.11
N LEU A 186 -12.47 7.33 4.70
CA LEU A 186 -13.88 7.07 4.97
C LEU A 186 -14.10 7.01 6.50
N PRO A 187 -15.24 7.45 7.05
CA PRO A 187 -15.51 7.37 8.48
C PRO A 187 -15.29 5.96 9.07
N LYS A 188 -15.68 4.92 8.33
CA LYS A 188 -15.49 3.51 8.72
C LYS A 188 -14.02 3.05 8.79
N ALA A 189 -13.10 3.82 8.23
CA ALA A 189 -11.67 3.53 8.28
C ALA A 189 -11.01 4.07 9.55
N VAL A 190 -11.71 4.91 10.34
CA VAL A 190 -11.23 5.41 11.64
C VAL A 190 -11.92 4.61 12.74
N LEU A 191 -11.16 3.89 13.55
CA LEU A 191 -11.71 3.15 14.68
C LEU A 191 -11.98 4.09 15.86
N GLY A 192 -13.23 4.11 16.33
CA GLY A 192 -13.66 4.92 17.47
C GLY A 192 -14.14 6.32 17.05
N PRO A 193 -14.10 7.31 17.96
CA PRO A 193 -14.54 8.66 17.66
C PRO A 193 -13.66 9.33 16.59
N HIS A 194 -14.21 10.31 15.87
CA HIS A 194 -13.44 11.07 14.86
C HIS A 194 -12.21 11.76 15.46
N SER A 195 -12.18 12.06 16.76
CA SER A 195 -10.99 12.58 17.45
C SER A 195 -9.77 11.65 17.37
N ASN A 196 -9.93 10.38 16.99
CA ASN A 196 -8.83 9.46 16.75
C ASN A 196 -8.16 9.65 15.38
N LEU A 197 -8.76 10.41 14.46
CA LEU A 197 -8.19 10.67 13.14
C LEU A 197 -6.86 11.43 13.28
N LEU A 198 -5.81 10.86 12.69
CA LEU A 198 -4.49 11.49 12.59
C LEU A 198 -4.30 12.15 11.23
N GLU A 199 -3.33 13.04 11.13
CA GLU A 199 -2.90 13.58 9.82
C GLU A 199 -2.29 12.48 8.94
N PRO A 200 -2.44 12.57 7.60
CA PRO A 200 -1.81 11.62 6.69
C PRO A 200 -0.30 11.79 6.71
N ILE A 201 0.42 10.67 6.59
CA ILE A 201 1.88 10.66 6.50
C ILE A 201 2.35 10.13 5.14
N HIS A 202 3.51 10.59 4.70
CA HIS A 202 4.21 10.02 3.56
C HIS A 202 4.80 8.66 3.95
N PRO A 203 4.34 7.52 3.41
CA PRO A 203 4.73 6.19 3.90
C PRO A 203 6.21 5.85 3.66
N LEU A 204 6.86 6.46 2.66
CA LEU A 204 8.30 6.31 2.43
C LEU A 204 9.17 7.10 3.43
N PHE A 205 8.76 8.30 3.82
CA PHE A 205 9.59 9.22 4.61
C PHE A 205 9.15 9.36 6.06
N ASN A 206 7.96 8.85 6.39
CA ASN A 206 7.34 8.95 7.71
C ASN A 206 7.25 10.39 8.26
N VAL A 207 6.82 11.32 7.41
CA VAL A 207 6.54 12.71 7.79
C VAL A 207 5.13 13.07 7.39
N VAL A 208 4.53 14.04 8.06
CA VAL A 208 3.20 14.53 7.70
C VAL A 208 3.20 15.00 6.24
N LEU A 209 2.17 14.61 5.49
CA LEU A 209 2.13 14.78 4.03
C LEU A 209 2.24 16.25 3.60
N HIS A 210 1.59 17.18 4.31
CA HIS A 210 1.68 18.60 3.98
C HIS A 210 3.10 19.16 4.17
N ARG A 211 3.85 18.66 5.18
CA ARG A 211 5.26 19.04 5.40
C ARG A 211 6.17 18.50 4.32
N TYR A 212 5.87 17.30 3.80
CA TYR A 212 6.57 16.78 2.63
C TYR A 212 6.37 17.70 1.42
N TYR A 213 5.14 18.12 1.13
CA TYR A 213 4.86 19.03 0.01
C TYR A 213 5.56 20.39 0.16
N GLU A 214 5.53 20.99 1.37
CA GLU A 214 6.25 22.23 1.66
C GLU A 214 7.75 22.11 1.38
N ALA A 215 8.39 21.06 1.90
CA ALA A 215 9.81 20.81 1.69
C ALA A 215 10.13 20.55 0.21
N HIS A 216 9.31 19.73 -0.46
CA HIS A 216 9.47 19.40 -1.87
C HIS A 216 9.43 20.67 -2.75
N ASN A 217 8.41 21.52 -2.57
CA ASN A 217 8.25 22.74 -3.35
C ASN A 217 9.41 23.73 -3.11
N PHE A 218 9.85 23.87 -1.85
CA PHE A 218 10.97 24.72 -1.50
C PHE A 218 12.26 24.32 -2.24
N PHE A 219 12.60 23.03 -2.27
CA PHE A 219 13.84 22.56 -2.91
C PHE A 219 13.73 22.45 -4.44
N MET A 220 12.53 22.28 -5.00
CA MET A 220 12.31 22.18 -6.45
C MET A 220 12.04 23.52 -7.14
N GLY A 221 11.88 24.61 -6.39
CA GLY A 221 11.66 25.95 -6.95
C GLY A 221 10.31 26.12 -7.65
N SER A 222 9.30 25.34 -7.24
CA SER A 222 7.93 25.34 -7.77
C SER A 222 6.94 26.02 -6.85
#